data_AF-A0A967Z018-F1
#
_entry.id   AF-A0A967Z018-F1
#
_cell.length_a   1.000
_cell.length_b   1.000
_cell.length_c   1.000
_cell.angle_alpha   90.00
_cell.angle_beta   90.00
_cell.angle_gamma   90.00
#
_symmetry.space_group_name_H-M   'P 1'
#
loop_
_entity.id
_entity.type
_entity.pdbx_description
1 polymer ?
#
loop_
_entity_poly.entity_id
_entity_poly.type
_entity_poly.pdbx_seq_one_letter_code
_entity_poly.pdbx_strand_id
1 'polypeptide(L)' 'MDAEHQVQDTFWETVLNSVMDGIVAIDKKGIVRHINIYAASTLGISPTQARGRHFQDVFVPACRVTGVG' A
#
# COMPACT_ATOMS: atom_id res chain seq x y z
N MET A 1 -35.15 15.18 10.28
CA MET A 1 -33.69 15.26 10.14
C MET A 1 -33.11 14.51 11.32
N ASP A 2 -32.05 13.73 11.10
CA ASP A 2 -31.22 13.06 12.14
C ASP A 2 -31.37 11.52 12.29
N ALA A 3 -31.36 10.79 11.17
CA ALA A 3 -31.10 9.33 11.22
C ALA A 3 -30.44 8.74 9.97
N GLU A 4 -29.75 9.54 9.14
CA GLU A 4 -29.20 9.07 7.85
C GLU A 4 -27.66 8.96 7.81
N HIS A 5 -26.95 9.32 8.88
CA HIS A 5 -25.49 9.38 8.90
C HIS A 5 -24.81 8.27 9.72
N GLN A 6 -25.29 7.02 9.65
CA GLN A 6 -24.63 5.91 10.38
C GLN A 6 -24.42 4.62 9.58
N VAL A 7 -24.81 4.57 8.30
CA VAL A 7 -24.67 3.36 7.47
C VAL A 7 -23.40 3.42 6.59
N GLN A 8 -22.71 4.55 6.52
CA GLN A 8 -21.59 4.72 5.59
C GLN A 8 -20.26 4.12 6.10
N ASP A 9 -20.00 4.15 7.41
CA ASP A 9 -18.67 3.79 7.95
C ASP A 9 -18.39 2.29 7.86
N THR A 10 -19.38 1.45 8.13
CA THR A 10 -19.22 -0.01 8.15
C THR A 10 -19.02 -0.61 6.76
N PHE A 11 -19.60 0.02 5.72
CA PHE A 11 -19.44 -0.43 4.34
C PHE A 11 -18.01 -0.20 3.85
N TRP A 12 -17.42 0.95 4.18
CA TRP A 12 -16.03 1.25 3.83
C TRP A 12 -15.06 0.27 4.49
N GLU A 13 -15.22 -0.03 5.78
CA GLU A 13 -14.35 -0.97 6.47
C GLU A 13 -14.48 -2.40 5.92
N THR A 14 -15.69 -2.86 5.60
CA THR A 14 -15.90 -4.23 5.13
C THR A 14 -15.43 -4.42 3.68
N VAL A 15 -15.68 -3.44 2.80
CA VAL A 15 -15.17 -3.46 1.43
C VAL A 15 -13.64 -3.38 1.45
N LEU A 16 -13.04 -2.42 2.18
CA LEU A 16 -11.58 -2.25 2.28
C LEU A 16 -10.86 -3.44 2.92
N ASN A 17 -11.48 -4.12 3.91
CA ASN A 17 -10.89 -5.31 4.54
C ASN A 17 -11.15 -6.61 3.76
N SER A 18 -12.15 -6.63 2.86
CA SER A 18 -12.36 -7.75 1.93
C SER A 18 -11.38 -7.74 0.75
N VAL A 19 -10.72 -6.60 0.48
CA VAL A 19 -9.78 -6.50 -0.63
C VAL A 19 -8.45 -7.12 -0.23
N MET A 20 -8.19 -8.28 -0.80
CA MET A 20 -6.85 -8.80 -1.07
C MET A 20 -6.06 -7.92 -2.07
N ASP A 21 -6.38 -6.62 -2.20
CA ASP A 21 -5.61 -5.67 -2.99
C ASP A 21 -4.77 -4.85 -2.04
N GLY A 22 -3.45 -4.94 -2.22
CA GLY A 22 -2.52 -4.18 -1.42
C GLY A 22 -2.75 -2.67 -1.56
N ILE A 23 -3.05 -2.00 -0.44
CA ILE A 23 -3.18 -0.54 -0.40
C ILE A 23 -1.83 0.12 -0.09
N VAL A 24 -1.43 1.07 -0.93
CA VAL A 24 -0.26 1.94 -0.73
C VAL A 24 -0.65 3.40 -0.94
N ALA A 25 -0.37 4.25 0.04
CA ALA A 25 -0.59 5.69 -0.06
C ALA A 25 0.75 6.41 -0.29
N ILE A 26 0.80 7.23 -1.33
CA ILE A 26 1.96 8.04 -1.72
C ILE A 26 1.64 9.53 -1.63
N ASP A 27 2.67 10.36 -1.42
CA ASP A 27 2.52 11.81 -1.57
C ASP A 27 2.63 12.26 -3.04
N LYS A 28 2.48 13.57 -3.28
CA LYS A 28 2.57 14.17 -4.62
C LYS A 28 3.94 14.00 -5.28
N LYS A 29 4.98 13.68 -4.51
CA LYS A 29 6.34 13.42 -4.99
C LYS A 29 6.60 11.92 -5.17
N GLY A 30 5.58 11.08 -5.01
CA GLY A 30 5.68 9.63 -5.13
C GLY A 30 6.29 8.93 -3.92
N ILE A 31 6.44 9.61 -2.78
CA ILE A 31 7.00 9.02 -1.57
C ILE A 31 5.94 8.26 -0.80
N VAL A 32 6.21 7.00 -0.47
CA VAL A 32 5.30 6.15 0.30
C VAL A 32 5.13 6.70 1.71
N ARG A 33 3.89 7.06 2.07
CA ARG A 33 3.49 7.52 3.40
C ARG A 33 2.95 6.37 4.24
N HIS A 34 2.15 5.50 3.62
CA HIS A 34 1.54 4.34 4.25
C HIS A 34 1.48 3.15 3.31
N ILE A 35 1.58 1.96 3.88
CA ILE A 35 1.44 0.68 3.20
C ILE A 35 0.71 -0.28 4.14
N ASN A 36 -0.32 -0.97 3.63
CA ASN A 36 -1.01 -2.00 4.41
C ASN A 36 -0.13 -3.26 4.54
N ILE A 37 -0.32 -4.03 5.60
CA ILE A 37 0.42 -5.28 5.85
C ILE A 37 0.24 -6.28 4.71
N TYR A 38 -0.94 -6.31 4.06
CA TYR A 38 -1.16 -7.16 2.89
C TYR A 38 -0.27 -6.74 1.71
N ALA A 39 -0.24 -5.45 1.38
CA ALA A 39 0.64 -4.91 0.33
C ALA A 39 2.12 -5.19 0.62
N ALA A 40 2.55 -4.98 1.87
CA ALA A 40 3.92 -5.26 2.30
C ALA A 40 4.26 -6.75 2.17
N SER A 41 3.34 -7.63 2.59
CA SER A 41 3.48 -9.08 2.46
C SER A 41 3.56 -9.52 1.01
N THR A 42 2.69 -8.99 0.14
CA THR A 42 2.69 -9.29 -1.30
C THR A 42 3.96 -8.84 -2.00
N LEU A 43 4.53 -7.71 -1.58
CA LEU A 43 5.79 -7.20 -2.11
C LEU A 43 7.04 -7.86 -1.47
N GLY A 44 6.87 -8.67 -0.42
CA GLY A 44 7.97 -9.30 0.30
C GLY A 44 8.88 -8.31 1.03
N ILE A 45 8.36 -7.13 1.42
CA ILE A 45 9.11 -6.06 2.08
C ILE A 45 8.53 -5.74 3.45
N SER A 46 9.31 -5.12 4.32
CA SER A 46 8.75 -4.58 5.56
C SER A 46 8.06 -3.23 5.31
N PRO A 47 6.96 -2.92 6.02
CA PRO A 47 6.35 -1.59 5.98
C PRO A 47 7.33 -0.45 6.29
N THR A 48 8.28 -0.71 7.19
CA THR A 48 9.33 0.24 7.57
C THR A 48 10.33 0.50 6.46
N GLN A 49 10.60 -0.49 5.59
CA GLN A 49 11.45 -0.33 4.42
C GLN A 49 10.75 0.44 3.29
N ALA A 50 9.43 0.34 3.20
CA ALA A 50 8.66 1.06 2.17
C ALA A 50 8.49 2.56 2.50
N ARG A 51 8.24 2.91 3.76
CA ARG A 51 7.97 4.29 4.18
C ARG A 51 9.16 5.21 3.89
N GLY A 52 8.88 6.36 3.28
CA GLY A 52 9.91 7.36 2.95
C GLY A 52 10.69 7.07 1.67
N ARG A 53 10.46 5.93 1.00
CA ARG A 53 11.03 5.63 -0.32
C ARG A 53 10.08 6.02 -1.43
N HIS A 54 10.62 6.25 -2.62
CA HIS A 54 9.80 6.48 -3.81
C HIS A 54 9.13 5.15 -4.22
N PHE A 55 7.86 5.21 -4.62
CA PHE A 55 7.09 4.00 -4.94
C PHE A 55 7.76 3.15 -6.03
N GLN A 56 8.43 3.76 -7.01
CA GLN A 56 9.14 3.01 -8.06
C GLN A 56 10.24 2.12 -7.49
N ASP A 57 10.96 2.56 -6.44
CA ASP A 57 12.00 1.75 -5.79
C ASP A 57 11.41 0.58 -4.99
N VAL A 58 10.14 0.70 -4.62
CA VAL A 58 9.39 -0.25 -3.80
C VAL A 58 8.70 -1.31 -4.67
N PHE A 59 8.11 -0.90 -5.80
CA PHE A 59 7.35 -1.79 -6.70
C PHE A 59 8.17 -2.37 -7.85
N VAL A 60 9.21 -1.65 -8.29
CA VAL A 60 10.12 -2.13 -9.34
C VAL A 60 11.47 -2.34 -8.67
N PRO A 61 11.68 -3.49 -7.99
CA PRO A 61 13.00 -3.80 -7.49
C PRO A 61 13.95 -3.75 -8.67
N ALA A 62 14.99 -2.91 -8.56
CA ALA A 62 16.00 -2.79 -9.60
C ALA A 62 16.41 -4.21 -10.00
N CYS A 63 16.15 -4.57 -11.25
CA CYS A 63 16.64 -5.81 -11.82
C CYS A 63 18.16 -5.73 -11.68
N ARG A 64 18.70 -6.37 -10.64
CA ARG A 64 20.12 -6.63 -10.54
C ARG A 64 20.37 -7.68 -11.61
N VAL A 65 20.73 -7.21 -12.80
CA VAL A 65 21.34 -8.05 -13.82
C VAL A 65 22.60 -8.58 -13.15
N THR A 66 22.54 -9.80 -12.61
CA THR A 66 23.73 -10.50 -12.18
C THR A 66 24.45 -10.87 -13.45
N GLY A 67 25.37 -10.00 -13.88
CA GLY A 67 26.32 -10.31 -14.93
C GLY A 67 27.06 -11.56 -14.50
N VAL A 68 26.74 -12.68 -15.15
CA VAL A 68 27.56 -13.88 -15.11
C VAL A 68 28.80 -13.53 -15.93
N GLY A 69 29.93 -13.41 -15.25
CA GLY A 69 31.27 -13.26 -15.82
C GLY A 69 32.17 -14.30 -15.20
#